data_AF-A0A2N2V6H7-F1
#
_entry.id   AF-A0A2N2V6H7-F1
#
_cell.length_a   1.000
_cell.length_b   1.000
_cell.length_c   1.000
_cell.angle_alpha   90.00
_cell.angle_beta   90.00
_cell.angle_gamma   90.00
#
_symmetry.space_group_name_H-M   'P 1'
#
loop_
_entity.id
_entity.type
_entity.pdbx_description
1 polymer ?
#
loop_
_entity_poly.entity_id
_entity_poly.type
_entity_poly.pdbx_seq_one_letter_code
_entity_poly.pdbx_strand_id
1 'polypeptide(L)'
;MSENEIDQKPLAKTTPALSKAKRQTNRRRFLRTTLLTGGVLGAALSGFLPLIYAQKKRLRPPGALDEKDFLGSCIKCGQCVQVCPVQAIKLADLIDGMGVGTPYIDPRKQACDFSCDAVQCILACPTGSLTYHKPEFLPVRAGAELKAKPILLAKENDAEPTLNMNERIGVARLSRPEACLAIQGKGFKGAARGADFKGELRYMDVDRWKPIKVSAHPYDVAECDLCVRACPIKGAISIETVFAPDGSQRKSPVVHEPCVGCGVCEMICPVEPAAITIEAGEVWKI
;
A
#
# COMPACT_ATOMS: atom_id res chain seq x y z
N MET A 1 73.82 26.55 -44.77
CA MET A 1 73.42 26.30 -46.17
C MET A 1 71.95 26.00 -46.12
N SER A 2 71.13 27.02 -46.41
CA SER A 2 70.31 27.14 -47.63
C SER A 2 69.00 26.35 -47.45
N GLU A 3 67.80 26.84 -47.73
CA GLU A 3 67.30 28.06 -48.36
C GLU A 3 65.80 28.15 -47.99
N ASN A 4 65.20 29.31 -48.21
CA ASN A 4 63.78 29.61 -48.07
C ASN A 4 62.88 28.62 -48.83
N GLU A 5 61.75 28.27 -48.21
CA GLU A 5 60.50 28.07 -48.95
C GLU A 5 59.34 28.62 -48.09
N ILE A 6 58.95 29.86 -48.39
CA ILE A 6 57.68 30.42 -47.95
C ILE A 6 56.68 29.97 -49.02
N ASP A 7 55.73 29.11 -48.67
CA ASP A 7 54.55 28.94 -49.50
C ASP A 7 53.25 28.81 -48.69
N GLN A 8 52.21 29.38 -49.27
CA GLN A 8 51.17 30.14 -48.61
C GLN A 8 50.06 29.27 -47.98
N LYS A 9 49.76 29.49 -46.70
CA LYS A 9 48.54 28.96 -46.08
C LYS A 9 47.32 29.70 -46.66
N PRO A 10 46.31 29.00 -47.23
CA PRO A 10 45.11 29.65 -47.73
C PRO A 10 44.42 30.38 -46.59
N LEU A 11 44.18 31.69 -46.77
CA LEU A 11 43.35 32.48 -45.86
C LEU A 11 42.02 31.77 -45.67
N ALA A 12 41.73 31.37 -44.43
CA ALA A 12 40.47 30.76 -44.07
C ALA A 12 39.32 31.64 -44.58
N LYS A 13 38.49 31.13 -45.49
CA LYS A 13 37.31 31.80 -46.02
C LYS A 13 36.45 32.25 -44.83
N THR A 14 36.52 33.54 -44.51
CA THR A 14 35.79 34.14 -43.41
C THR A 14 34.32 34.11 -43.81
N THR A 15 33.52 33.32 -43.10
CA THR A 15 32.09 33.19 -43.42
C THR A 15 31.44 34.56 -43.28
N PRO A 16 30.74 35.07 -44.31
CA PRO A 16 30.20 36.43 -44.27
C PRO A 16 29.22 36.58 -43.10
N ALA A 17 29.31 37.70 -42.39
CA ALA A 17 28.49 37.96 -41.21
C ALA A 17 27.00 38.02 -41.62
N LEU A 18 26.20 37.06 -41.13
CA LEU A 18 24.76 37.00 -41.37
C LEU A 18 24.07 38.32 -40.95
N SER A 19 23.19 38.85 -41.80
CA SER A 19 22.41 40.06 -41.51
C SER A 19 21.58 39.91 -40.23
N LYS A 20 21.33 41.02 -39.51
CA LYS A 20 20.56 41.02 -38.24
C LYS A 20 19.19 40.34 -38.40
N ALA A 21 18.50 40.57 -39.52
CA ALA A 21 17.24 39.93 -39.85
C ALA A 21 17.39 38.40 -40.03
N LYS A 22 18.42 37.94 -40.76
CA LYS A 22 18.68 36.52 -40.99
C LYS A 22 19.09 35.80 -39.68
N ARG A 23 19.83 36.47 -38.79
CA ARG A 23 20.12 35.98 -37.42
C ARG A 23 18.86 35.86 -36.57
N GLN A 24 17.95 36.83 -36.62
CA GLN A 24 16.67 36.76 -35.89
C GLN A 24 15.78 35.62 -36.40
N THR A 25 15.67 35.44 -37.72
CA THR A 25 14.90 34.34 -38.32
C THR A 25 15.48 32.97 -37.96
N ASN A 26 16.81 32.82 -38.02
CA ASN A 26 17.47 31.57 -37.60
C ASN A 26 17.28 31.30 -36.10
N ARG A 27 17.36 32.31 -35.23
CA ARG A 27 17.10 32.17 -33.79
C ARG A 27 15.65 31.74 -33.52
N ARG A 28 14.67 32.33 -34.21
CA ARG A 28 13.25 31.93 -34.11
C ARG A 28 13.01 30.50 -34.60
N ARG A 29 13.66 30.11 -35.71
CA ARG A 29 13.58 28.74 -36.25
C ARG A 29 14.19 27.74 -35.27
N PHE A 30 15.37 28.02 -34.73
CA PHE A 30 16.03 27.18 -33.73
C PHE A 30 15.15 27.00 -32.49
N LEU A 31 14.63 28.08 -31.90
CA LEU A 31 13.75 28.01 -30.74
C LEU A 31 12.47 27.19 -31.03
N ARG A 32 11.84 27.38 -32.19
CA ARG A 32 10.68 26.58 -32.60
C ARG A 32 11.02 25.10 -32.75
N THR A 33 12.13 24.78 -33.41
CA THR A 33 12.56 23.39 -33.59
C THR A 33 12.90 22.76 -32.25
N THR A 34 13.66 23.41 -31.36
CA THR A 34 13.98 22.89 -30.04
C THR A 34 12.73 22.66 -29.19
N LEU A 35 11.76 23.58 -29.23
CA LEU A 35 10.52 23.47 -28.45
C LEU A 35 9.62 22.35 -28.98
N LEU A 36 9.51 22.21 -30.32
CA LEU A 36 8.76 21.11 -30.94
C LEU A 36 9.45 19.75 -30.71
N THR A 37 10.75 19.65 -30.96
CA THR A 37 11.52 18.42 -30.75
C THR A 37 11.53 18.02 -29.27
N GLY A 38 11.75 18.97 -28.37
CA GLY A 38 11.69 18.75 -26.93
C GLY A 38 10.29 18.38 -26.45
N GLY A 39 9.23 19.00 -26.98
CA GLY A 39 7.85 18.66 -26.68
C GLY A 39 7.46 17.26 -27.15
N VAL A 40 7.85 16.88 -28.36
CA VAL A 40 7.61 15.53 -28.92
C VAL A 40 8.38 14.46 -28.14
N LEU A 41 9.67 14.69 -27.86
CA LEU A 41 10.47 13.78 -27.03
C LEU A 41 9.93 13.66 -25.61
N GLY A 42 9.55 14.78 -24.98
CA GLY A 42 8.95 14.79 -23.66
C GLY A 42 7.64 14.02 -23.61
N ALA A 43 6.76 14.21 -24.59
CA ALA A 43 5.50 13.45 -24.71
C ALA A 43 5.76 11.96 -24.97
N ALA A 44 6.69 11.61 -25.85
CA ALA A 44 7.05 10.21 -26.13
C ALA A 44 7.63 9.51 -24.89
N LEU A 45 8.46 10.21 -24.11
CA LEU A 45 9.06 9.68 -22.88
C LEU A 45 8.09 9.69 -21.69
N SER A 46 7.01 10.49 -21.73
CA SER A 46 6.02 10.53 -20.64
C SER A 46 5.35 9.17 -20.37
N GLY A 47 5.28 8.29 -21.38
CA GLY A 47 4.80 6.92 -21.23
C GLY A 47 5.66 6.04 -20.31
N PHE A 48 6.89 6.45 -19.98
CA PHE A 48 7.75 5.77 -19.02
C PHE A 48 7.57 6.27 -17.57
N LEU A 49 6.85 7.38 -17.35
CA LEU A 49 6.54 7.87 -16.00
C LEU A 49 5.86 6.80 -15.12
N PRO A 50 4.88 6.03 -15.60
CA PRO A 50 4.28 4.92 -14.85
C PRO A 50 5.29 3.88 -14.33
N LEU A 51 6.39 3.65 -15.05
CA LEU A 51 7.44 2.70 -14.63
C LEU A 51 8.28 3.24 -13.48
N ILE A 52 8.51 4.57 -13.45
CA ILE A 52 9.21 5.24 -12.35
C ILE A 52 8.32 5.26 -11.10
N TYR A 53 7.01 5.48 -11.27
CA TYR A 53 6.03 5.47 -10.17
C TYR A 53 5.57 4.06 -9.75
N ALA A 54 5.97 3.00 -10.46
CA ALA A 54 5.54 1.62 -10.23
C ALA A 54 6.07 0.97 -8.93
N GLN A 55 6.90 1.66 -8.16
CA GLN A 55 7.56 1.10 -6.97
C GLN A 55 6.65 1.00 -5.73
N LYS A 56 5.38 1.45 -5.79
CA LYS A 56 4.50 1.40 -4.63
C LYS A 56 3.98 -0.02 -4.41
N LYS A 57 4.51 -0.71 -3.39
CA LYS A 57 3.96 -1.99 -2.91
C LYS A 57 2.50 -1.79 -2.49
N ARG A 58 1.60 -2.58 -3.07
CA ARG A 58 0.17 -2.55 -2.79
C ARG A 58 -0.21 -3.72 -1.91
N LEU A 59 -1.05 -3.47 -0.91
CA LEU A 59 -1.65 -4.54 -0.14
C LEU A 59 -2.68 -5.24 -1.04
N ARG A 60 -2.46 -6.53 -1.32
CA ARG A 60 -3.38 -7.33 -2.13
C ARG A 60 -4.48 -7.94 -1.27
N PRO A 61 -5.65 -8.26 -1.83
CA PRO A 61 -6.70 -8.97 -1.11
C PRO A 61 -6.24 -10.32 -0.56
N PRO A 62 -6.96 -10.89 0.43
CA PRO A 62 -6.73 -12.24 0.93
C PRO A 62 -6.63 -13.28 -0.19
N GLY A 63 -5.67 -14.21 -0.04
CA GLY A 63 -5.43 -15.30 -0.99
C GLY A 63 -4.65 -14.90 -2.26
N ALA A 64 -4.18 -13.67 -2.38
CA ALA A 64 -3.42 -13.26 -3.55
C ALA A 64 -2.16 -14.09 -3.78
N LEU A 65 -1.94 -14.46 -5.04
CA LEU A 65 -0.65 -14.95 -5.49
C LEU A 65 0.44 -13.90 -5.26
N ASP A 66 1.69 -14.34 -5.36
CA ASP A 66 2.81 -13.39 -5.31
C ASP A 66 2.73 -12.41 -6.48
N GLU A 67 3.19 -11.18 -6.24
CA GLU A 67 2.90 -10.02 -7.10
C GLU A 67 3.10 -10.30 -8.60
N LYS A 68 4.16 -11.00 -9.00
CA LYS A 68 4.42 -11.34 -10.40
C LYS A 68 3.34 -12.26 -10.98
N ASP A 69 3.02 -13.35 -10.31
CA ASP A 69 2.04 -14.34 -10.76
C ASP A 69 0.61 -13.81 -10.65
N PHE A 70 0.37 -12.99 -9.63
CA PHE A 70 -0.86 -12.24 -9.46
C PHE A 70 -1.13 -11.31 -10.66
N LEU A 71 -0.15 -10.50 -11.03
CA LEU A 71 -0.27 -9.58 -12.17
C LEU A 71 -0.41 -10.33 -13.51
N GLY A 72 0.19 -11.51 -13.65
CA GLY A 72 0.10 -12.34 -14.86
C GLY A 72 -1.22 -13.09 -15.02
N SER A 73 -1.89 -13.43 -13.91
CA SER A 73 -3.14 -14.21 -13.92
C SER A 73 -4.40 -13.36 -13.75
N CYS A 74 -4.30 -12.16 -13.16
CA CYS A 74 -5.46 -11.33 -12.88
C CYS A 74 -6.04 -10.73 -14.16
N ILE A 75 -7.26 -11.14 -14.53
CA ILE A 75 -8.00 -10.60 -15.67
C ILE A 75 -8.73 -9.28 -15.39
N LYS A 76 -8.57 -8.72 -14.18
CA LYS A 76 -9.11 -7.39 -13.81
C LYS A 76 -10.64 -7.29 -13.92
N CYS A 77 -11.35 -8.39 -13.66
CA CYS A 77 -12.81 -8.45 -13.76
C CYS A 77 -13.56 -7.67 -12.67
N GLY A 78 -12.89 -7.35 -11.56
CA GLY A 78 -13.49 -6.60 -10.45
C GLY A 78 -14.48 -7.37 -9.57
N GLN A 79 -14.68 -8.69 -9.78
CA GLN A 79 -15.62 -9.48 -8.97
C GLN A 79 -15.29 -9.47 -7.48
N CYS A 80 -14.00 -9.48 -7.12
CA CYS A 80 -13.56 -9.33 -5.72
C CYS A 80 -13.98 -7.99 -5.08
N VAL A 81 -14.11 -6.91 -5.86
CA VAL A 81 -14.60 -5.61 -5.38
C VAL A 81 -16.10 -5.68 -5.10
N GLN A 82 -16.86 -6.32 -5.98
CA GLN A 82 -18.32 -6.41 -5.86
C GLN A 82 -18.77 -7.23 -4.64
N VAL A 83 -18.03 -8.29 -4.30
CA VAL A 83 -18.38 -9.17 -3.17
C VAL A 83 -17.86 -8.68 -1.82
N CYS A 84 -17.09 -7.58 -1.76
CA CYS A 84 -16.52 -7.08 -0.51
C CYS A 84 -17.57 -6.25 0.26
N PRO A 85 -18.09 -6.72 1.42
CA PRO A 85 -19.19 -6.06 2.11
C PRO A 85 -18.83 -4.66 2.65
N VAL A 86 -17.57 -4.48 3.06
CA VAL A 86 -17.03 -3.20 3.56
C VAL A 86 -16.32 -2.39 2.48
N GLN A 87 -16.36 -2.83 1.21
CA GLN A 87 -15.72 -2.13 0.08
C GLN A 87 -14.22 -1.82 0.29
N ALA A 88 -13.50 -2.71 0.99
CA ALA A 88 -12.07 -2.56 1.25
C ALA A 88 -11.20 -2.68 0.00
N ILE A 89 -11.68 -3.43 -1.01
CA ILE A 89 -10.95 -3.72 -2.23
C ILE A 89 -11.30 -2.66 -3.28
N LYS A 90 -10.28 -2.05 -3.87
CA LYS A 90 -10.39 -1.07 -4.97
C LYS A 90 -9.55 -1.52 -6.17
N LEU A 91 -9.89 -1.05 -7.36
CA LEU A 91 -9.07 -1.27 -8.54
C LEU A 91 -8.08 -0.12 -8.71
N ALA A 92 -6.83 -0.44 -9.00
CA ALA A 92 -5.80 0.54 -9.33
C ALA A 92 -6.16 1.30 -10.62
N ASP A 93 -5.98 2.62 -10.61
CA ASP A 93 -6.30 3.50 -11.74
C ASP A 93 -5.11 3.65 -12.71
N LEU A 94 -5.26 4.41 -13.79
CA LEU A 94 -4.19 4.64 -14.77
C LEU A 94 -2.98 5.36 -14.16
N ILE A 95 -3.24 6.23 -13.18
CA ILE A 95 -2.20 6.99 -12.45
C ILE A 95 -1.45 6.12 -11.41
N ASP A 96 -1.96 4.93 -11.12
CA ASP A 96 -1.37 4.00 -10.16
C ASP A 96 -0.17 3.22 -10.74
N GLY A 97 0.16 3.39 -12.03
CA GLY A 97 1.34 2.78 -12.63
C GLY A 97 1.15 1.29 -12.93
N MET A 98 2.14 0.44 -12.65
CA MET A 98 2.03 -1.00 -12.93
C MET A 98 0.90 -1.65 -12.13
N GLY A 99 0.12 -2.49 -12.80
CA GLY A 99 -1.05 -3.14 -12.20
C GLY A 99 -2.35 -2.36 -12.33
N VAL A 100 -2.49 -1.43 -13.29
CA VAL A 100 -3.79 -0.81 -13.63
C VAL A 100 -4.89 -1.86 -13.74
N GLY A 101 -6.02 -1.60 -13.08
CA GLY A 101 -7.19 -2.47 -13.02
C GLY A 101 -7.05 -3.67 -12.08
N THR A 102 -5.90 -3.86 -11.41
CA THR A 102 -5.73 -4.93 -10.43
C THR A 102 -6.22 -4.51 -9.05
N PRO A 103 -6.79 -5.43 -8.25
CA PRO A 103 -7.35 -5.08 -6.96
C PRO A 103 -6.28 -4.86 -5.88
N TYR A 104 -6.52 -3.90 -5.01
CA TYR A 104 -5.69 -3.57 -3.85
C TYR A 104 -6.54 -3.07 -2.69
N ILE A 105 -5.95 -3.04 -1.49
CA ILE A 105 -6.53 -2.49 -0.28
C ILE A 105 -5.69 -1.28 0.14
N ASP A 106 -6.37 -0.22 0.57
CA ASP A 106 -5.77 0.95 1.24
C ASP A 106 -6.21 0.91 2.71
N PRO A 107 -5.41 0.29 3.61
CA PRO A 107 -5.78 0.09 5.01
C PRO A 107 -6.22 1.37 5.70
N ARG A 108 -5.53 2.48 5.41
CA ARG A 108 -5.81 3.76 6.04
C ARG A 108 -7.18 4.33 5.63
N LYS A 109 -7.71 3.98 4.46
CA LYS A 109 -9.05 4.42 4.02
C LYS A 109 -10.16 3.43 4.38
N GLN A 110 -9.92 2.15 4.15
CA GLN A 110 -10.86 1.06 4.44
C GLN A 110 -10.08 -0.24 4.52
N ALA A 111 -9.96 -0.79 5.73
CA ALA A 111 -9.30 -2.07 5.96
C ALA A 111 -10.23 -3.25 5.64
N CYS A 112 -9.62 -4.42 5.44
CA CYS A 112 -10.36 -5.68 5.45
C CYS A 112 -10.58 -6.09 6.91
N ASP A 113 -11.83 -6.19 7.36
CA ASP A 113 -12.19 -6.63 8.71
C ASP A 113 -12.81 -8.03 8.74
N PHE A 114 -12.77 -8.71 7.59
CA PHE A 114 -13.37 -10.01 7.37
C PHE A 114 -14.88 -10.06 7.68
N SER A 115 -15.63 -8.96 7.49
CA SER A 115 -17.10 -8.94 7.60
C SER A 115 -17.83 -9.92 6.67
N CYS A 116 -17.12 -10.53 5.72
CA CYS A 116 -17.66 -11.60 4.87
C CYS A 116 -17.44 -13.02 5.42
N ASP A 117 -16.73 -13.16 6.55
CA ASP A 117 -16.39 -14.37 7.33
C ASP A 117 -15.61 -15.48 6.62
N ALA A 118 -15.71 -15.56 5.31
CA ALA A 118 -15.18 -16.65 4.50
C ALA A 118 -14.28 -16.15 3.37
N VAL A 119 -13.75 -14.92 3.46
CA VAL A 119 -12.90 -14.29 2.44
C VAL A 119 -13.48 -14.45 1.02
N GLN A 120 -14.74 -14.00 0.85
CA GLN A 120 -15.54 -14.18 -0.38
C GLN A 120 -14.85 -13.68 -1.66
N CYS A 121 -13.90 -12.75 -1.56
CA CYS A 121 -13.08 -12.32 -2.68
C CYS A 121 -12.30 -13.46 -3.35
N ILE A 122 -11.90 -14.49 -2.59
CA ILE A 122 -11.24 -15.69 -3.11
C ILE A 122 -12.22 -16.52 -3.94
N LEU A 123 -13.43 -16.79 -3.41
CA LEU A 123 -14.48 -17.54 -4.10
C LEU A 123 -14.93 -16.86 -5.40
N ALA A 124 -14.95 -15.53 -5.40
CA ALA A 124 -15.34 -14.73 -6.54
C ALA A 124 -14.23 -14.56 -7.59
N CYS A 125 -13.04 -15.15 -7.40
CA CYS A 125 -11.93 -14.97 -8.34
C CYS A 125 -11.91 -16.09 -9.39
N PRO A 126 -12.28 -15.81 -10.66
CA PRO A 126 -12.45 -16.86 -11.67
C PRO A 126 -11.11 -17.40 -12.20
N THR A 127 -10.01 -16.67 -11.99
CA THR A 127 -8.69 -17.02 -12.51
C THR A 127 -7.80 -17.72 -11.50
N GLY A 128 -8.21 -17.80 -10.23
CA GLY A 128 -7.34 -18.28 -9.15
C GLY A 128 -6.21 -17.31 -8.77
N SER A 129 -6.24 -16.05 -9.25
CA SER A 129 -5.30 -15.02 -8.80
C SER A 129 -5.45 -14.71 -7.31
N LEU A 130 -6.64 -14.96 -6.76
CA LEU A 130 -6.91 -15.10 -5.34
C LEU A 130 -7.29 -16.56 -5.13
N THR A 131 -6.61 -17.26 -4.23
CA THR A 131 -6.83 -18.69 -3.97
C THR A 131 -6.71 -19.03 -2.49
N TYR A 132 -7.41 -20.06 -2.06
CA TYR A 132 -7.25 -20.66 -0.72
C TYR A 132 -5.96 -21.49 -0.64
N HIS A 133 -5.60 -22.12 -1.75
CA HIS A 133 -4.50 -23.06 -1.84
C HIS A 133 -3.71 -22.76 -3.11
N LYS A 134 -2.44 -22.37 -2.94
CA LYS A 134 -1.53 -22.28 -4.07
C LYS A 134 -1.23 -23.69 -4.58
N PRO A 135 -1.20 -23.91 -5.90
CA PRO A 135 -0.73 -25.17 -6.45
C PRO A 135 0.76 -25.35 -6.16
N GLU A 136 1.24 -26.59 -6.17
CA GLU A 136 2.63 -26.95 -5.79
C GLU A 136 3.69 -26.18 -6.59
N PHE A 137 3.42 -25.84 -7.85
CA PHE A 137 4.33 -25.09 -8.71
C PHE A 137 4.41 -23.58 -8.39
N LEU A 138 3.56 -23.05 -7.50
CA LEU A 138 3.60 -21.68 -7.00
C LEU A 138 3.95 -21.70 -5.49
N PRO A 139 5.23 -21.60 -5.13
CA PRO A 139 5.64 -21.71 -3.74
C PRO A 139 5.10 -20.55 -2.89
N VAL A 140 4.81 -20.86 -1.64
CA VAL A 140 4.54 -19.85 -0.61
C VAL A 140 5.85 -19.17 -0.24
N ARG A 141 5.85 -17.84 -0.12
CA ARG A 141 7.05 -17.10 0.33
C ARG A 141 7.39 -17.52 1.75
N ALA A 142 8.66 -17.78 2.01
CA ALA A 142 9.13 -18.17 3.34
C ALA A 142 8.67 -17.14 4.41
N GLY A 143 7.95 -17.62 5.42
CA GLY A 143 7.37 -16.79 6.50
C GLY A 143 6.03 -16.12 6.17
N ALA A 144 5.49 -16.25 4.94
CA ALA A 144 4.14 -15.76 4.61
C ALA A 144 3.05 -16.70 5.17
N GLU A 145 3.34 -17.99 5.25
CA GLU A 145 2.43 -19.00 5.82
C GLU A 145 2.12 -18.68 7.29
N LEU A 146 0.86 -18.88 7.66
CA LEU A 146 0.38 -18.77 9.04
C LEU A 146 0.59 -20.10 9.75
N LYS A 147 1.12 -20.10 10.98
CA LYS A 147 1.32 -21.35 11.75
C LYS A 147 0.04 -22.14 12.00
N ALA A 148 -1.09 -21.44 12.08
CA ALA A 148 -2.41 -22.02 12.23
C ALA A 148 -3.45 -21.12 11.54
N LYS A 149 -4.62 -21.68 11.24
CA LYS A 149 -5.74 -20.88 10.72
C LYS A 149 -6.10 -19.81 11.75
N PRO A 150 -6.19 -18.53 11.35
CA PRO A 150 -6.40 -17.45 12.30
C PRO A 150 -7.84 -17.47 12.81
N ILE A 151 -8.00 -17.26 14.12
CA ILE A 151 -9.30 -17.20 14.78
C ILE A 151 -9.88 -15.79 14.58
N LEU A 152 -11.08 -15.71 14.01
CA LEU A 152 -11.82 -14.47 13.87
C LEU A 152 -12.65 -14.23 15.15
N LEU A 153 -12.44 -13.10 15.83
CA LEU A 153 -13.14 -12.80 17.09
C LEU A 153 -14.67 -12.81 16.94
N ALA A 154 -15.19 -12.41 15.77
CA ALA A 154 -16.62 -12.46 15.48
C ALA A 154 -17.21 -13.87 15.53
N LYS A 155 -16.39 -14.89 15.27
CA LYS A 155 -16.77 -16.30 15.23
C LYS A 155 -16.21 -17.09 16.40
N GLU A 156 -15.59 -16.45 17.41
CA GLU A 156 -14.84 -17.15 18.46
C GLU A 156 -15.68 -18.20 19.21
N ASN A 157 -16.99 -17.94 19.35
CA ASN A 157 -17.95 -18.82 20.02
C ASN A 157 -18.72 -19.74 19.06
N ASP A 158 -18.43 -19.69 17.77
CA ASP A 158 -19.05 -20.57 16.77
C ASP A 158 -18.27 -21.90 16.69
N ALA A 159 -18.90 -22.95 16.15
CA ALA A 159 -18.26 -24.26 16.00
C ALA A 159 -17.00 -24.23 15.12
N GLU A 160 -16.95 -23.30 14.15
CA GLU A 160 -15.82 -23.10 13.26
C GLU A 160 -15.32 -21.64 13.33
N PRO A 161 -14.47 -21.32 14.32
CA PRO A 161 -14.07 -19.93 14.60
C PRO A 161 -12.97 -19.41 13.67
N THR A 162 -12.38 -20.27 12.86
CA THR A 162 -11.20 -19.94 12.04
C THR A 162 -11.57 -19.42 10.66
N LEU A 163 -10.72 -18.54 10.12
CA LEU A 163 -10.77 -18.15 8.71
C LEU A 163 -10.06 -19.21 7.86
N ASN A 164 -10.62 -19.50 6.69
CA ASN A 164 -9.94 -20.36 5.72
C ASN A 164 -8.85 -19.55 4.98
N MET A 165 -7.75 -19.25 5.65
CA MET A 165 -6.64 -18.49 5.10
C MET A 165 -5.33 -19.07 5.60
N ASN A 166 -4.43 -19.37 4.67
CA ASN A 166 -3.15 -20.03 4.96
C ASN A 166 -1.95 -19.08 4.89
N GLU A 167 -2.12 -17.93 4.23
CA GLU A 167 -1.05 -16.95 4.03
C GLU A 167 -1.49 -15.56 4.47
N ARG A 168 -0.58 -14.83 5.11
CA ARG A 168 -0.79 -13.42 5.47
C ARG A 168 -0.64 -12.52 4.24
N ILE A 169 -1.46 -11.47 4.15
CA ILE A 169 -1.37 -10.48 3.06
C ILE A 169 -0.36 -9.36 3.34
N GLY A 170 0.07 -9.24 4.60
CA GLY A 170 1.10 -8.32 5.06
C GLY A 170 1.34 -8.51 6.55
N VAL A 171 2.09 -7.60 7.15
CA VAL A 171 2.30 -7.60 8.60
C VAL A 171 2.19 -6.18 9.14
N ALA A 172 1.52 -6.03 10.29
CA ALA A 172 1.46 -4.76 10.98
C ALA A 172 2.82 -4.45 11.63
N ARG A 173 3.27 -3.20 11.50
CA ARG A 173 4.48 -2.68 12.13
C ARG A 173 4.18 -1.37 12.81
N LEU A 174 4.70 -1.22 14.02
CA LEU A 174 4.75 0.08 14.69
C LEU A 174 5.83 0.94 14.01
N SER A 175 5.47 1.56 12.89
CA SER A 175 6.40 2.32 12.04
C SER A 175 6.79 3.66 12.64
N ARG A 176 5.94 4.21 13.53
CA ARG A 176 6.17 5.49 14.21
C ARG A 176 5.90 5.39 15.71
N PRO A 177 6.80 4.75 16.47
CA PRO A 177 6.64 4.58 17.92
C PRO A 177 6.47 5.90 18.67
N GLU A 178 7.15 6.96 18.22
CA GLU A 178 7.11 8.30 18.81
C GLU A 178 5.73 8.95 18.72
N ALA A 179 4.93 8.60 17.71
CA ALA A 179 3.59 9.13 17.50
C ALA A 179 2.51 8.32 18.23
N CYS A 180 2.83 7.12 18.72
CA CYS A 180 1.87 6.21 19.32
C CYS A 180 1.39 6.70 20.69
N LEU A 181 0.09 6.93 20.83
CA LEU A 181 -0.51 7.39 22.09
C LEU A 181 -0.29 6.41 23.25
N ALA A 182 -0.30 5.09 22.99
CA ALA A 182 0.00 4.08 23.99
C ALA A 182 1.42 4.23 24.57
N ILE A 183 2.41 4.43 23.69
CA ILE A 183 3.81 4.68 24.07
C ILE A 183 3.96 5.98 24.85
N GLN A 184 3.17 7.00 24.50
CA GLN A 184 3.15 8.27 25.21
C GLN A 184 2.38 8.21 26.55
N GLY A 185 1.79 7.06 26.91
CA GLY A 185 0.94 6.93 28.10
C GLY A 185 -0.35 7.75 28.03
N LYS A 186 -0.82 8.06 26.81
CA LYS A 186 -2.01 8.89 26.57
C LYS A 186 -3.23 8.03 26.20
N GLY A 187 -4.38 8.50 26.68
CA GLY A 187 -5.69 8.01 26.28
C GLY A 187 -6.16 8.55 24.93
N PHE A 188 -7.39 8.19 24.56
CA PHE A 188 -8.07 8.72 23.39
C PHE A 188 -9.57 8.85 23.68
N LYS A 189 -10.14 9.98 23.27
CA LYS A 189 -11.58 10.26 23.40
C LYS A 189 -12.13 10.84 22.10
N GLY A 190 -13.23 10.27 21.61
CA GLY A 190 -13.92 10.67 20.38
C GLY A 190 -13.91 9.58 19.30
N ALA A 191 -14.32 9.96 18.09
CA ALA A 191 -14.33 9.06 16.95
C ALA A 191 -12.93 8.88 16.36
N ALA A 192 -12.49 7.64 16.16
CA ALA A 192 -11.24 7.37 15.45
C ALA A 192 -11.32 8.01 14.05
N ARG A 193 -10.29 8.79 13.67
CA ARG A 193 -10.20 9.50 12.37
C ARG A 193 -11.14 10.70 12.17
N GLY A 194 -11.88 11.11 13.20
CA GLY A 194 -12.77 12.26 13.15
C GLY A 194 -14.13 11.96 12.51
N ALA A 195 -15.03 12.94 12.56
CA ALA A 195 -16.44 12.78 12.20
C ALA A 195 -16.68 12.51 10.70
N ASP A 196 -15.80 12.99 9.83
CA ASP A 196 -15.94 12.86 8.38
C ASP A 196 -15.41 11.54 7.82
N PHE A 197 -14.80 10.70 8.66
CA PHE A 197 -14.24 9.43 8.20
C PHE A 197 -15.35 8.46 7.82
N LYS A 198 -15.25 7.90 6.60
CA LYS A 198 -16.29 7.08 5.98
C LYS A 198 -16.04 5.58 6.11
N GLY A 199 -14.87 5.16 6.56
CA GLY A 199 -14.54 3.76 6.68
C GLY A 199 -15.50 3.05 7.63
N GLU A 200 -15.85 1.82 7.30
CA GLU A 200 -16.74 0.97 8.07
C GLU A 200 -15.94 -0.16 8.74
N LEU A 201 -16.40 -0.56 9.91
CA LEU A 201 -15.80 -1.64 10.68
C LEU A 201 -16.92 -2.41 11.38
N ARG A 202 -16.78 -3.73 11.44
CA ARG A 202 -17.57 -4.58 12.31
C ARG A 202 -17.11 -4.45 13.77
N TYR A 203 -18.05 -4.12 14.64
CA TYR A 203 -17.84 -3.94 16.08
C TYR A 203 -18.55 -5.01 16.87
N MET A 204 -17.80 -5.75 17.70
CA MET A 204 -18.34 -6.87 18.48
C MET A 204 -19.38 -6.45 19.52
N ASP A 205 -19.25 -5.24 20.06
CA ASP A 205 -20.14 -4.63 21.05
C ASP A 205 -21.40 -3.99 20.44
N VAL A 206 -21.45 -3.86 19.11
CA VAL A 206 -22.62 -3.31 18.39
C VAL A 206 -23.37 -4.40 17.65
N ASP A 207 -22.73 -4.99 16.64
CA ASP A 207 -23.28 -6.06 15.81
C ASP A 207 -22.13 -6.79 15.13
N ARG A 208 -21.97 -8.08 15.43
CA ARG A 208 -20.93 -8.94 14.85
C ARG A 208 -21.18 -9.33 13.39
N TRP A 209 -22.26 -8.90 12.77
CA TRP A 209 -22.61 -9.19 11.38
C TRP A 209 -22.67 -7.93 10.52
N LYS A 210 -23.03 -6.79 11.11
CA LYS A 210 -23.26 -5.55 10.37
C LYS A 210 -22.18 -4.51 10.67
N PRO A 211 -21.31 -4.19 9.71
CA PRO A 211 -20.36 -3.10 9.88
C PRO A 211 -21.10 -1.75 10.00
N ILE A 212 -20.52 -0.86 10.79
CA ILE A 212 -20.97 0.53 10.93
C ILE A 212 -19.81 1.47 10.63
N LYS A 213 -20.11 2.74 10.34
CA LYS A 213 -19.07 3.75 10.17
C LYS A 213 -18.23 3.89 11.44
N VAL A 214 -16.91 3.90 11.27
CA VAL A 214 -15.95 4.15 12.36
C VAL A 214 -16.21 5.50 13.02
N SER A 215 -16.65 6.51 12.27
CA SER A 215 -17.03 7.82 12.81
C SER A 215 -18.26 7.80 13.73
N ALA A 216 -19.09 6.75 13.65
CA ALA A 216 -20.27 6.56 14.49
C ALA A 216 -20.00 5.75 15.77
N HIS A 217 -18.77 5.26 15.98
CA HIS A 217 -18.36 4.52 17.17
C HIS A 217 -17.27 5.30 17.94
N PRO A 218 -17.67 6.12 18.94
CA PRO A 218 -16.72 6.88 19.72
C PRO A 218 -16.03 6.01 20.77
N TYR A 219 -14.77 6.36 21.06
CA TYR A 219 -13.96 5.75 22.11
C TYR A 219 -13.83 6.71 23.29
N ASP A 220 -13.70 6.16 24.49
CA ASP A 220 -13.26 6.87 25.68
C ASP A 220 -12.36 5.92 26.49
N VAL A 221 -11.05 6.03 26.27
CA VAL A 221 -10.06 5.15 26.88
C VAL A 221 -8.99 5.99 27.58
N ALA A 222 -8.67 5.63 28.83
CA ALA A 222 -7.64 6.30 29.62
C ALA A 222 -6.23 6.11 29.04
N GLU A 223 -6.00 4.96 28.40
CA GLU A 223 -4.80 4.65 27.65
C GLU A 223 -5.20 4.06 26.29
N CYS A 224 -4.54 4.49 25.22
CA CYS A 224 -4.91 4.08 23.88
C CYS A 224 -4.60 2.58 23.62
N ASP A 225 -5.65 1.79 23.40
CA ASP A 225 -5.59 0.37 23.02
C ASP A 225 -6.28 0.07 21.68
N LEU A 226 -6.68 1.11 20.93
CA LEU A 226 -7.60 1.00 19.79
C LEU A 226 -7.16 -0.04 18.74
N CYS A 227 -5.86 -0.13 18.44
CA CYS A 227 -5.33 -1.12 17.50
C CYS A 227 -5.51 -2.57 17.96
N VAL A 228 -5.51 -2.81 19.27
CA VAL A 228 -5.73 -4.12 19.89
C VAL A 228 -7.22 -4.43 19.96
N ARG A 229 -7.98 -3.49 20.53
CA ARG A 229 -9.43 -3.61 20.68
C ARG A 229 -10.17 -3.86 19.36
N ALA A 230 -9.75 -3.17 18.30
CA ALA A 230 -10.38 -3.29 16.99
C ALA A 230 -9.83 -4.45 16.16
N CYS A 231 -8.73 -5.10 16.56
CA CYS A 231 -8.12 -6.16 15.77
C CYS A 231 -9.10 -7.34 15.65
N PRO A 232 -9.49 -7.76 14.43
CA PRO A 232 -10.46 -8.85 14.27
C PRO A 232 -9.85 -10.23 14.53
N ILE A 233 -8.51 -10.35 14.57
CA ILE A 233 -7.81 -11.63 14.73
C ILE A 233 -7.36 -11.82 16.18
N LYS A 234 -7.79 -12.93 16.78
CA LYS A 234 -7.42 -13.29 18.16
C LYS A 234 -5.92 -13.44 18.29
N GLY A 235 -5.34 -12.78 19.29
CA GLY A 235 -3.92 -12.90 19.63
C GLY A 235 -2.94 -12.32 18.61
N ALA A 236 -3.42 -11.57 17.60
CA ALA A 236 -2.54 -10.96 16.60
C ALA A 236 -1.81 -9.71 17.10
N ILE A 237 -2.31 -9.06 18.15
CA ILE A 237 -1.73 -7.85 18.73
C ILE A 237 -2.13 -7.76 20.21
N SER A 238 -1.23 -7.25 21.06
CA SER A 238 -1.45 -7.02 22.50
C SER A 238 -0.84 -5.67 22.90
N ILE A 239 -1.25 -5.14 24.06
CA ILE A 239 -0.50 -4.07 24.73
C ILE A 239 0.44 -4.74 25.75
N GLU A 240 1.73 -4.47 25.62
CA GLU A 240 2.77 -5.00 26.51
C GLU A 240 3.61 -3.88 27.09
N THR A 241 4.18 -4.11 28.27
CA THR A 241 5.18 -3.22 28.86
C THR A 241 6.53 -3.51 28.23
N VAL A 242 7.09 -2.52 27.54
CA VAL A 242 8.42 -2.59 26.93
C VAL A 242 9.36 -1.59 27.59
N PHE A 243 10.65 -1.92 27.59
CA PHE A 243 11.70 -1.03 28.10
C PHE A 243 12.21 -0.15 26.96
N ALA A 244 12.17 1.16 27.16
CA ALA A 244 12.79 2.12 26.28
C ALA A 244 14.32 2.11 26.46
N PRO A 245 15.10 2.62 25.46
CA PRO A 245 16.56 2.67 25.56
C PRO A 245 17.08 3.49 26.76
N ASP A 246 16.27 4.42 27.27
CA ASP A 246 16.56 5.22 28.46
C ASP A 246 16.24 4.50 29.80
N GLY A 247 15.82 3.23 29.74
CA GLY A 247 15.44 2.42 30.89
C GLY A 247 14.01 2.64 31.38
N SER A 248 13.25 3.60 30.81
CA SER A 248 11.87 3.83 31.18
C SER A 248 10.94 2.70 30.69
N GLN A 249 9.91 2.39 31.48
CA GLN A 249 8.87 1.46 31.07
C GLN A 249 7.77 2.21 30.32
N ARG A 250 7.34 1.65 29.19
CA ARG A 250 6.23 2.20 28.40
C ARG A 250 5.35 1.09 27.88
N LYS A 251 4.05 1.35 27.75
CA LYS A 251 3.12 0.43 27.09
C LYS A 251 3.30 0.56 25.58
N SER A 252 3.34 -0.56 24.87
CA SER A 252 3.47 -0.58 23.42
C SER A 252 2.56 -1.64 22.83
N PRO A 253 1.92 -1.37 21.67
CA PRO A 253 1.34 -2.44 20.88
C PRO A 253 2.45 -3.36 20.38
N VAL A 254 2.32 -4.66 20.63
CA VAL A 254 3.19 -5.71 20.14
C VAL A 254 2.39 -6.58 19.18
N VAL A 255 2.88 -6.72 17.96
CA VAL A 255 2.26 -7.54 16.91
C VAL A 255 2.83 -8.95 17.01
N HIS A 256 1.96 -9.95 16.90
CA HIS A 256 2.27 -11.37 17.06
C HIS A 256 2.07 -12.16 15.77
N GLU A 257 2.56 -13.41 15.78
CA GLU A 257 2.56 -14.29 14.61
C GLU A 257 1.18 -14.48 13.95
N PRO A 258 0.03 -14.51 14.69
CA PRO A 258 -1.30 -14.58 14.08
C PRO A 258 -1.67 -13.35 13.22
N CYS A 259 -0.86 -12.29 13.20
CA CYS A 259 -1.10 -11.13 12.36
C CYS A 259 -1.17 -11.51 10.87
N VAL A 260 -2.32 -11.22 10.29
CA VAL A 260 -2.61 -11.50 8.88
C VAL A 260 -2.39 -10.30 7.96
N GLY A 261 -2.14 -9.11 8.51
CA GLY A 261 -1.94 -7.87 7.73
C GLY A 261 -3.22 -7.23 7.19
N CYS A 262 -4.36 -7.42 7.85
CA CYS A 262 -5.67 -6.98 7.36
C CYS A 262 -5.88 -5.45 7.30
N GLY A 263 -5.12 -4.69 8.08
CA GLY A 263 -5.14 -3.23 8.06
C GLY A 263 -6.02 -2.55 9.08
N VAL A 264 -6.80 -3.28 9.89
CA VAL A 264 -7.73 -2.65 10.84
C VAL A 264 -7.00 -1.78 11.87
N CYS A 265 -5.83 -2.22 12.35
CA CYS A 265 -5.00 -1.43 13.27
C CYS A 265 -4.51 -0.10 12.68
N GLU A 266 -4.17 -0.07 11.39
CA GLU A 266 -3.77 1.14 10.67
C GLU A 266 -4.98 2.06 10.44
N MET A 267 -6.13 1.49 10.06
CA MET A 267 -7.37 2.24 9.83
C MET A 267 -7.82 2.98 11.09
N ILE A 268 -7.84 2.27 12.23
CA ILE A 268 -8.38 2.75 13.49
C ILE A 268 -7.40 3.62 14.28
N CYS A 269 -6.12 3.66 13.89
CA CYS A 269 -5.14 4.49 14.57
C CYS A 269 -5.60 5.96 14.56
N PRO A 270 -5.81 6.60 15.72
CA PRO A 270 -6.38 7.95 15.77
C PRO A 270 -5.38 9.05 15.37
N VAL A 271 -4.09 8.72 15.28
CA VAL A 271 -3.01 9.65 14.95
C VAL A 271 -2.85 9.77 13.43
N GLU A 272 -2.53 10.96 12.93
CA GLU A 272 -2.28 11.23 11.52
C GLU A 272 -0.89 11.88 11.33
N PRO A 273 0.01 11.30 10.51
CA PRO A 273 -0.06 9.95 9.92
C PRO A 273 -0.13 8.82 10.96
N ALA A 274 -0.62 7.64 10.56
CA ALA A 274 -0.78 6.50 11.48
C ALA A 274 0.54 6.12 12.19
N ALA A 275 0.44 5.67 13.44
CA ALA A 275 1.58 5.19 14.21
C ALA A 275 1.96 3.73 13.88
N ILE A 276 0.95 2.93 13.56
CA ILE A 276 1.06 1.54 13.14
C ILE A 276 0.57 1.42 11.69
N THR A 277 1.35 0.78 10.83
CA THR A 277 1.08 0.63 9.40
C THR A 277 1.21 -0.83 8.98
N ILE A 278 0.57 -1.20 7.86
CA ILE A 278 0.73 -2.51 7.25
C ILE A 278 1.84 -2.45 6.21
N GLU A 279 2.85 -3.29 6.41
CA GLU A 279 3.85 -3.56 5.39
C GLU A 279 3.28 -4.60 4.41
N ALA A 280 2.87 -4.11 3.24
CA ALA A 280 2.21 -4.90 2.20
C ALA A 280 3.10 -6.05 1.72
N GLY A 281 2.57 -7.27 1.76
CA GLY A 281 3.30 -8.47 1.39
C GLY A 281 4.51 -8.76 2.27
N GLU A 282 4.67 -8.14 3.45
CA GLU A 282 5.73 -8.56 4.37
C GLU A 282 5.44 -9.97 4.91
N VAL A 283 6.49 -10.67 5.31
CA VAL A 283 6.46 -12.00 5.92
C VAL A 283 6.74 -11.93 7.41
N TRP A 284 6.34 -12.96 8.15
CA TRP A 284 6.76 -13.11 9.54
C TRP A 284 8.25 -13.43 9.60
N LYS A 285 8.99 -12.68 10.41
CA LYS A 285 10.41 -12.90 10.67
C LYS A 285 10.49 -13.48 12.09
N ILE A 286 11.02 -14.69 12.19
CA ILE A 286 11.28 -15.37 13.46
C ILE A 286 12.56 -14.80 14.06
#